data_AF-X1BQ93-F1
#
_entry.id   AF-X1BQ93-F1
#
_cell.length_a   1.000
_cell.length_b   1.000
_cell.length_c   1.000
_cell.angle_alpha   90.00
_cell.angle_beta   90.00
_cell.angle_gamma   90.00
#
_symmetry.space_group_name_H-M   'P 1'
#
loop_
_entity.id
_entity.type
_entity.pdbx_description
1 polymer ?
#
loop_
_entity_poly.entity_id
_entity_poly.type
_entity_poly.pdbx_seq_one_letter_code
_entity_poly.pdbx_strand_id
1 'polypeptide(L)'
;FLIKVDRIDISPRQIFSISTSLIPFLEHDDAPRALMGSNMQRQAVPLIKTEAPLIGTGMEHKAVIDSGDVILAKENGTVTKVCADYIEIDYKNLGSIRHKLHKFRRSNQGTCVNQKPLVYAGNKVKKNEIIVDGPAISDGELALGKNLFVAFLPWEGYNFEDAIIISERLVKEDILSSIHIEKHEIEARTTKLGDEEITRDIPNVSEETLKDLDERGIIRIGAEVKAGDILIGKVTPKGETELTAEEKLLRAIFGEKAKEVRDTSLTVPHGESG
;
A
#
# COMPACT_ATOMS: atom_id res chain seq x y z
N PHE A 1 25.38 55.53 -17.39
CA PHE A 1 24.29 54.82 -16.70
C PHE A 1 24.86 53.55 -16.09
N LEU A 2 25.29 53.60 -14.83
CA LEU A 2 25.70 52.39 -14.08
C LEU A 2 24.43 51.81 -13.46
N ILE A 3 23.96 50.68 -13.99
CA ILE A 3 22.82 49.95 -13.43
C ILE A 3 23.29 49.36 -12.10
N LYS A 4 22.73 49.84 -10.99
CA LYS A 4 23.00 49.33 -9.65
C LYS A 4 22.05 48.15 -9.40
N VAL A 5 22.61 46.96 -9.22
CA VAL A 5 21.85 45.74 -8.93
C VAL A 5 21.88 45.52 -7.41
N ASP A 6 20.72 45.60 -6.75
CA ASP A 6 20.62 45.47 -5.29
C ASP A 6 20.46 44.01 -4.83
N ARG A 7 19.88 43.14 -5.68
CA ARG A 7 19.61 41.72 -5.36
C ARG A 7 19.72 40.84 -6.60
N ILE A 8 20.00 39.56 -6.38
CA ILE A 8 20.04 38.50 -7.38
C ILE A 8 19.34 37.25 -6.83
N ASP A 9 18.74 36.48 -7.71
CA ASP A 9 18.15 35.18 -7.40
C ASP A 9 19.20 34.19 -6.92
N ILE A 10 18.85 33.36 -5.93
CA ILE A 10 19.78 32.43 -5.28
C ILE A 10 19.92 31.15 -6.10
N SER A 11 18.82 30.67 -6.67
CA SER A 11 18.80 29.43 -7.46
C SER A 11 17.67 29.44 -8.47
N PRO A 12 17.86 28.88 -9.68
CA PRO A 12 16.77 28.66 -10.63
C PRO A 12 15.62 27.81 -10.08
N ARG A 13 15.88 26.98 -9.05
CA ARG A 13 14.87 26.11 -8.43
C ARG A 13 13.96 26.83 -7.44
N GLN A 14 14.32 28.03 -7.00
CA GLN A 14 13.60 28.74 -5.93
C GLN A 14 12.15 29.10 -6.31
N ILE A 15 11.86 29.18 -7.62
CA ILE A 15 10.54 29.53 -8.15
C ILE A 15 9.60 28.32 -8.29
N PHE A 16 10.13 27.10 -8.18
CA PHE A 16 9.41 25.87 -8.44
C PHE A 16 9.11 25.09 -7.14
N SER A 17 8.02 24.30 -7.18
CA SER A 17 7.71 23.36 -6.09
C SER A 17 8.71 22.20 -6.06
N ILE A 18 8.69 21.39 -4.98
CA ILE A 18 9.53 20.18 -4.89
C ILE A 18 9.22 19.22 -6.03
N SER A 19 7.93 18.95 -6.30
CA SER A 19 7.50 18.05 -7.38
C SER A 19 7.91 18.56 -8.76
N THR A 20 7.79 19.86 -9.01
CA THR A 20 8.22 20.46 -10.26
C THR A 20 9.75 20.43 -10.41
N SER A 21 10.48 20.56 -9.30
CA SER A 21 11.94 20.45 -9.27
C SER A 21 12.46 19.04 -9.48
N LEU A 22 11.59 18.01 -9.46
CA LEU A 22 11.92 16.61 -9.77
C LEU A 22 11.77 16.28 -11.26
N ILE A 23 11.27 17.21 -12.08
CA ILE A 23 11.14 17.00 -13.52
C ILE A 23 12.49 17.27 -14.19
N PRO A 24 13.13 16.26 -14.82
CA PRO A 24 14.36 16.47 -15.58
C PRO A 24 14.06 17.29 -16.83
N PHE A 25 14.99 18.16 -17.23
CA PHE A 25 14.89 18.97 -18.45
C PHE A 25 13.62 19.85 -18.52
N LEU A 26 13.14 20.33 -17.38
CA LEU A 26 11.94 21.16 -17.24
C LEU A 26 11.91 22.37 -18.20
N GLU A 27 13.08 22.92 -18.53
CA GLU A 27 13.24 24.02 -19.48
C GLU A 27 12.80 23.69 -20.92
N HIS A 28 12.67 22.40 -21.25
CA HIS A 28 12.23 21.90 -22.56
C HIS A 28 10.75 21.51 -22.59
N ASP A 29 10.06 21.53 -21.45
CA ASP A 29 8.64 21.18 -21.33
C ASP A 29 7.75 22.43 -21.32
N ASP A 30 6.56 22.31 -21.92
CA ASP A 30 5.55 23.35 -21.79
C ASP A 30 4.90 23.30 -20.40
N ALA A 31 4.53 24.48 -19.89
CA ALA A 31 4.03 24.62 -18.52
C ALA A 31 2.81 23.73 -18.18
N PRO A 32 1.80 23.54 -19.06
CA PRO A 32 0.70 22.62 -18.81
C PRO A 32 1.14 21.16 -18.64
N ARG A 33 2.07 20.66 -19.48
CA ARG A 33 2.60 19.29 -19.33
C ARG A 33 3.47 19.12 -18.09
N ALA A 34 4.27 20.13 -17.75
CA ALA A 34 5.04 20.13 -16.51
C ALA A 34 4.13 20.10 -15.26
N LEU A 35 2.98 20.77 -15.30
CA LEU A 35 1.98 20.70 -14.25
C LEU A 35 1.38 19.30 -14.14
N MET A 36 1.07 18.66 -15.27
CA MET A 36 0.59 17.28 -15.29
C MET A 36 1.63 16.33 -14.68
N GLY A 37 2.90 16.42 -15.11
CA GLY A 37 3.99 15.62 -14.55
C GLY A 37 4.15 15.80 -13.04
N SER A 38 4.08 17.04 -12.55
CA SER A 38 4.15 17.34 -11.11
C SER A 38 2.99 16.71 -10.33
N ASN A 39 1.78 16.65 -10.92
CA ASN A 39 0.61 16.03 -10.30
C ASN A 39 0.67 14.49 -10.35
N MET A 40 1.12 13.93 -11.47
CA MET A 40 1.26 12.48 -11.67
C MET A 40 2.25 11.87 -10.67
N GLN A 41 3.33 12.57 -10.33
CA GLN A 41 4.28 12.10 -9.30
C GLN A 41 3.59 11.81 -7.96
N ARG A 42 2.58 12.62 -7.55
CA ARG A 42 1.85 12.42 -6.29
C ARG A 42 0.87 11.25 -6.32
N GLN A 43 0.56 10.75 -7.51
CA GLN A 43 -0.34 9.61 -7.73
C GLN A 43 0.44 8.30 -7.91
N ALA A 44 1.78 8.36 -7.95
CA ALA A 44 2.61 7.18 -8.07
C ALA A 44 2.40 6.22 -6.89
N VAL A 45 2.27 4.94 -7.22
CA VAL A 45 2.09 3.87 -6.22
C VAL A 45 3.44 3.22 -5.88
N PRO A 46 3.72 2.92 -4.60
CA PRO A 46 4.95 2.23 -4.22
C PRO A 46 5.03 0.83 -4.84
N LEU A 47 6.06 0.61 -5.66
CA LEU A 47 6.35 -0.68 -6.27
C LEU A 47 7.06 -1.62 -5.27
N ILE A 48 6.92 -2.93 -5.48
CA ILE A 48 7.62 -3.96 -4.69
C ILE A 48 9.14 -3.80 -4.86
N LYS A 49 9.57 -3.60 -6.11
CA LYS A 49 10.95 -3.33 -6.51
C LYS A 49 11.04 -1.85 -6.88
N THR A 50 11.65 -1.05 -6.03
CA THR A 50 11.95 0.36 -6.31
C THR A 50 13.21 0.48 -7.15
N GLU A 51 13.35 1.59 -7.86
CA GLU A 51 14.58 1.95 -8.60
C GLU A 51 14.61 3.46 -8.79
N ALA A 52 15.74 4.07 -8.42
CA ALA A 52 15.92 5.51 -8.64
C ALA A 52 15.99 5.81 -10.15
N PRO A 53 15.49 6.96 -10.60
CA PRO A 53 15.57 7.35 -12.00
C PRO A 53 17.04 7.48 -12.44
N LEU A 54 17.38 6.92 -13.62
CA LEU A 54 18.73 7.06 -14.18
C LEU A 54 19.10 8.53 -14.45
N ILE A 55 18.10 9.36 -14.73
CA ILE A 55 18.24 10.79 -14.94
C ILE A 55 17.40 11.50 -13.87
N GLY A 56 18.07 11.95 -12.81
CA GLY A 56 17.47 12.74 -11.74
C GLY A 56 17.88 14.21 -11.78
N THR A 57 17.26 15.03 -10.93
CA THR A 57 17.58 16.45 -10.78
C THR A 57 18.48 16.74 -9.56
N GLY A 58 18.69 15.75 -8.70
CA GLY A 58 19.35 15.87 -7.40
C GLY A 58 18.44 16.40 -6.28
N MET A 59 17.14 16.59 -6.55
CA MET A 59 16.15 16.92 -5.52
C MET A 59 15.64 15.65 -4.80
N GLU A 60 15.80 14.49 -5.41
CA GLU A 60 15.31 13.17 -4.98
C GLU A 60 15.76 12.87 -3.55
N HIS A 61 17.07 12.96 -3.28
CA HIS A 61 17.62 12.69 -1.95
C HIS A 61 17.06 13.61 -0.86
N LYS A 62 16.94 14.90 -1.17
CA LYS A 62 16.41 15.88 -0.22
C LYS A 62 14.92 15.67 0.03
N ALA A 63 14.16 15.39 -1.03
CA ALA A 63 12.73 15.10 -0.93
C ALA A 63 12.45 13.90 -0.01
N VAL A 64 13.30 12.86 -0.09
CA VAL A 64 13.19 11.67 0.76
C VAL A 64 13.51 11.96 2.23
N ILE A 65 14.60 12.69 2.50
CA ILE A 65 14.98 13.06 3.87
C ILE A 65 13.87 13.89 4.52
N ASP A 66 13.32 14.85 3.79
CA ASP A 66 12.30 15.77 4.30
C ASP A 66 10.90 15.12 4.35
N SER A 67 10.65 13.98 3.67
CA SER A 67 9.36 13.28 3.72
C SER A 67 9.10 12.58 5.05
N GLY A 68 10.16 12.14 5.72
CA GLY A 68 10.08 11.41 6.99
C GLY A 68 9.75 9.92 6.87
N ASP A 69 9.68 9.38 5.66
CA ASP A 69 9.43 7.94 5.42
C ASP A 69 10.68 7.07 5.63
N VAL A 70 11.86 7.69 5.62
CA VAL A 70 13.15 7.08 5.93
C VAL A 70 13.50 7.18 7.40
N ILE A 71 14.35 6.26 7.87
CA ILE A 71 14.98 6.37 9.19
C ILE A 71 16.40 6.86 8.99
N LEU A 72 16.75 7.94 9.69
CA LEU A 72 18.08 8.52 9.71
C LEU A 72 18.85 8.09 10.96
N ALA A 73 20.16 7.93 10.82
CA ALA A 73 21.06 7.73 11.95
C ALA A 73 21.13 9.01 12.80
N LYS A 74 20.88 8.87 14.11
CA LYS A 74 20.83 10.00 15.05
C LYS A 74 22.21 10.62 15.27
N GLU A 75 23.24 9.79 15.32
CA GLU A 75 24.64 10.17 15.50
C GLU A 75 25.57 9.20 14.77
N ASN A 76 26.88 9.43 14.89
CA ASN A 76 27.87 8.48 14.41
C ASN A 76 27.82 7.21 15.29
N GLY A 77 27.74 6.05 14.66
CA GLY A 77 27.59 4.77 15.37
C GLY A 77 28.01 3.57 14.55
N THR A 78 27.93 2.40 15.16
CA THR A 78 28.17 1.11 14.48
C THR A 78 26.92 0.25 14.58
N VAL A 79 26.47 -0.30 13.46
CA VAL A 79 25.31 -1.19 13.42
C VAL A 79 25.67 -2.51 14.08
N THR A 80 24.98 -2.87 15.15
CA THR A 80 25.24 -4.11 15.89
C THR A 80 24.41 -5.26 15.33
N LYS A 81 23.13 -5.00 15.04
CA LYS A 81 22.19 -6.02 14.55
C LYS A 81 21.25 -5.45 13.51
N VAL A 82 21.02 -6.23 12.47
CA VAL A 82 20.03 -5.93 11.42
C VAL A 82 19.05 -7.09 11.35
N CYS A 83 17.76 -6.76 11.43
CA CYS A 83 16.65 -7.69 11.28
C CYS A 83 15.61 -7.04 10.35
N ALA A 84 14.71 -7.86 9.80
CA ALA A 84 13.62 -7.34 8.96
C ALA A 84 12.69 -6.40 9.72
N ASP A 85 12.52 -6.58 11.04
CA ASP A 85 11.61 -5.78 11.87
C ASP A 85 12.29 -4.63 12.62
N TYR A 86 13.62 -4.66 12.77
CA TYR A 86 14.35 -3.65 13.53
C TYR A 86 15.84 -3.62 13.17
N ILE A 87 16.45 -2.46 13.42
CA ILE A 87 17.89 -2.26 13.37
C ILE A 87 18.36 -1.78 14.75
N GLU A 88 19.47 -2.31 15.22
CA GLU A 88 20.13 -1.89 16.44
C GLU A 88 21.47 -1.24 16.10
N ILE A 89 21.68 -0.02 16.61
CA ILE A 89 22.87 0.79 16.35
C ILE A 89 23.44 1.25 17.68
N ASP A 90 24.72 0.97 17.89
CA ASP A 90 25.47 1.49 19.03
C ASP A 90 26.08 2.84 18.67
N TYR A 91 25.52 3.90 19.24
CA TYR A 91 25.96 5.27 19.03
C TYR A 91 26.99 5.68 20.07
N LYS A 92 27.98 6.48 19.65
CA LYS A 92 29.09 6.89 20.53
C LYS A 92 28.65 7.55 21.84
N ASN A 93 27.61 8.38 21.82
CA ASN A 93 27.15 9.12 23.01
C ASN A 93 25.77 8.69 23.52
N LEU A 94 24.96 8.02 22.69
CA LEU A 94 23.58 7.67 23.00
C LEU A 94 23.41 6.20 23.42
N GLY A 95 24.47 5.40 23.34
CA GLY A 95 24.43 3.95 23.56
C GLY A 95 23.67 3.20 22.47
N SER A 96 23.27 1.96 22.79
CA SER A 96 22.52 1.11 21.86
C SER A 96 21.07 1.58 21.74
N ILE A 97 20.67 1.97 20.52
CA ILE A 97 19.30 2.34 20.18
C ILE A 97 18.74 1.37 19.16
N ARG A 98 17.53 0.90 19.43
CA ARG A 98 16.75 0.04 18.54
C ARG A 98 15.73 0.84 17.74
N HIS A 99 15.86 0.85 16.43
CA HIS A 99 14.89 1.43 15.48
C HIS A 99 13.95 0.33 14.98
N LYS A 100 12.65 0.49 15.19
CA LYS A 100 11.63 -0.44 14.68
C LYS A 100 11.24 -0.05 13.26
N LEU A 101 11.15 -1.03 12.37
CA LEU A 101 10.76 -0.83 10.99
C LEU A 101 9.25 -1.03 10.82
N HIS A 102 8.65 -0.24 9.94
CA HIS A 102 7.29 -0.46 9.50
C HIS A 102 7.25 -1.54 8.43
N LYS A 103 6.64 -2.69 8.73
CA LYS A 103 6.48 -3.82 7.80
C LYS A 103 5.03 -3.96 7.40
N PHE A 104 4.79 -3.92 6.08
CA PHE A 104 3.47 -4.15 5.46
C PHE A 104 2.33 -3.37 6.12
N ARG A 105 2.56 -2.08 6.42
CA ARG A 105 1.52 -1.22 6.99
C ARG A 105 0.64 -0.64 5.89
N ARG A 106 -0.67 -0.63 6.12
CA ARG A 106 -1.63 0.03 5.24
C ARG A 106 -1.51 1.55 5.35
N SER A 107 -1.42 2.23 4.22
CA SER A 107 -1.58 3.68 4.12
C SER A 107 -3.07 4.09 4.05
N ASN A 108 -3.36 5.38 4.16
CA ASN A 108 -4.73 5.87 4.03
C ASN A 108 -5.34 5.60 2.65
N GLN A 109 -4.52 5.56 1.59
CA GLN A 109 -4.95 5.26 0.22
C GLN A 109 -4.89 3.75 -0.10
N GLY A 110 -4.62 2.89 0.88
CA GLY A 110 -4.53 1.44 0.68
C GLY A 110 -3.23 0.96 0.06
N THR A 111 -2.21 1.83 -0.09
CA THR A 111 -0.87 1.41 -0.51
C THR A 111 -0.08 0.79 0.64
N CYS A 112 0.94 -0.01 0.30
CA CYS A 112 1.81 -0.65 1.27
C CYS A 112 2.98 0.24 1.70
N VAL A 113 3.03 0.57 2.99
CA VAL A 113 4.18 1.19 3.65
C VAL A 113 5.07 0.08 4.19
N ASN A 114 6.19 -0.14 3.50
CA ASN A 114 7.17 -1.16 3.86
C ASN A 114 8.58 -0.56 3.87
N GLN A 115 9.19 -0.58 5.05
CA GLN A 115 10.55 -0.13 5.26
C GLN A 115 11.55 -1.29 5.10
N LYS A 116 12.68 -1.00 4.47
CA LYS A 116 13.75 -1.96 4.18
C LYS A 116 15.08 -1.44 4.75
N PRO A 117 15.82 -2.26 5.51
CA PRO A 117 17.14 -1.86 5.99
C PRO A 117 18.12 -1.72 4.80
N LEU A 118 18.88 -0.63 4.77
CA LEU A 118 19.93 -0.40 3.77
C LEU A 118 21.32 -0.80 4.28
N VAL A 119 21.49 -0.83 5.60
CA VAL A 119 22.75 -1.14 6.27
C VAL A 119 22.83 -2.61 6.69
N TYR A 120 24.07 -3.09 6.83
CA TYR A 120 24.41 -4.42 7.34
C TYR A 120 25.07 -4.33 8.73
N ALA A 121 25.04 -5.44 9.47
CA ALA A 121 25.74 -5.54 10.75
C ALA A 121 27.25 -5.27 10.56
N GLY A 122 27.81 -4.43 11.43
CA GLY A 122 29.19 -3.96 11.36
C GLY A 122 29.42 -2.70 10.52
N ASN A 123 28.41 -2.19 9.79
CA ASN A 123 28.54 -0.92 9.09
C ASN A 123 28.68 0.26 10.08
N LYS A 124 29.52 1.23 9.72
CA LYS A 124 29.65 2.49 10.45
C LYS A 124 28.75 3.53 9.78
N VAL A 125 27.84 4.11 10.55
CA VAL A 125 26.92 5.13 10.06
C VAL A 125 27.32 6.51 10.58
N LYS A 126 27.06 7.54 9.78
CA LYS A 126 27.25 8.93 10.15
C LYS A 126 25.93 9.55 10.61
N LYS A 127 26.02 10.64 11.37
CA LYS A 127 24.85 11.46 11.71
C LYS A 127 24.12 11.88 10.43
N ASN A 128 22.79 11.71 10.42
CA ASN A 128 21.87 11.98 9.32
C ASN A 128 22.04 11.09 8.08
N GLU A 129 22.77 9.99 8.17
CA GLU A 129 22.82 8.98 7.10
C GLU A 129 21.52 8.17 7.06
N ILE A 130 21.02 7.87 5.87
CA ILE A 130 19.84 7.03 5.68
C ILE A 130 20.21 5.59 5.98
N ILE A 131 19.54 4.99 6.97
CA ILE A 131 19.78 3.59 7.37
C ILE A 131 18.69 2.64 6.91
N VAL A 132 17.54 3.19 6.54
CA VAL A 132 16.33 2.47 6.15
C VAL A 132 15.64 3.23 5.04
N ASP A 133 15.39 2.52 3.95
CA ASP A 133 14.53 3.01 2.87
C ASP A 133 13.07 2.82 3.22
N GLY A 134 12.26 3.81 2.86
CA GLY A 134 10.80 3.77 2.96
C GLY A 134 10.12 3.21 1.69
N PRO A 135 8.79 3.31 1.59
CA PRO A 135 8.08 3.03 0.36
C PRO A 135 8.51 3.98 -0.76
N ALA A 136 8.59 3.48 -2.00
CA ALA A 136 8.98 4.28 -3.17
C ALA A 136 10.33 5.01 -3.04
N ILE A 137 11.29 4.39 -2.34
CA ILE A 137 12.66 4.88 -2.16
C ILE A 137 13.63 3.76 -2.55
N SER A 138 14.74 4.13 -3.18
CA SER A 138 15.84 3.23 -3.54
C SER A 138 17.15 3.91 -3.19
N ASP A 139 17.92 3.31 -2.30
CA ASP A 139 19.24 3.77 -1.90
C ASP A 139 19.26 5.24 -1.41
N GLY A 140 18.22 5.63 -0.67
CA GLY A 140 18.06 6.99 -0.17
C GLY A 140 17.65 8.04 -1.20
N GLU A 141 17.23 7.62 -2.40
CA GLU A 141 16.67 8.48 -3.44
C GLU A 141 15.22 8.12 -3.76
N LEU A 142 14.44 9.12 -4.19
CA LEU A 142 13.04 8.96 -4.54
C LEU A 142 12.90 8.07 -5.78
N ALA A 143 12.10 7.02 -5.67
CA ALA A 143 11.93 5.97 -6.67
C ALA A 143 10.44 5.67 -6.89
N LEU A 144 9.75 6.60 -7.58
CA LEU A 144 8.31 6.53 -7.86
C LEU A 144 7.92 5.56 -8.99
N GLY A 145 8.90 4.95 -9.66
CA GLY A 145 8.67 4.10 -10.84
C GLY A 145 9.88 3.22 -11.17
N LYS A 146 10.02 2.88 -12.45
CA LYS A 146 11.11 2.05 -12.98
C LYS A 146 11.71 2.65 -14.24
N ASN A 147 13.01 2.45 -14.44
CA ASN A 147 13.65 2.76 -15.70
C ASN A 147 13.31 1.68 -16.72
N LEU A 148 12.68 2.07 -17.83
CA LEU A 148 12.28 1.14 -18.89
C LEU A 148 13.00 1.49 -20.19
N PHE A 149 13.31 0.45 -20.99
CA PHE A 149 13.76 0.65 -22.36
C PHE A 149 12.54 0.99 -23.24
N VAL A 150 12.56 2.16 -23.87
CA VAL A 150 11.44 2.69 -24.65
C VAL A 150 11.84 2.84 -26.11
N ALA A 151 10.95 2.43 -27.02
CA ALA A 151 11.07 2.65 -28.45
C ALA A 151 9.96 3.60 -28.91
N PHE A 152 10.33 4.70 -29.57
CA PHE A 152 9.40 5.69 -30.13
C PHE A 152 9.09 5.35 -31.58
N LEU A 153 8.03 4.58 -31.80
CA LEU A 153 7.55 4.20 -33.13
C LEU A 153 6.06 3.87 -33.11
N PRO A 154 5.31 4.08 -34.20
CA PRO A 154 3.95 3.57 -34.33
C PRO A 154 3.97 2.05 -34.50
N TRP A 155 3.09 1.33 -33.81
CA TRP A 155 3.02 -0.13 -33.85
C TRP A 155 1.59 -0.62 -34.04
N GLU A 156 1.26 -0.99 -35.28
CA GLU A 156 0.00 -1.65 -35.67
C GLU A 156 -1.30 -0.97 -35.16
N GLY A 157 -1.24 0.32 -34.82
CA GLY A 157 -2.36 1.08 -34.26
C GLY A 157 -2.62 0.83 -32.76
N TYR A 158 -1.88 -0.06 -32.10
CA TYR A 158 -2.05 -0.33 -30.67
C TYR A 158 -1.60 0.84 -29.78
N ASN A 159 -0.72 1.70 -30.28
CA ASN A 159 -0.32 2.95 -29.62
C ASN A 159 -0.97 4.19 -30.26
N PHE A 160 -2.22 4.05 -30.70
CA PHE A 160 -3.00 5.18 -31.19
C PHE A 160 -3.29 6.18 -30.06
N GLU A 161 -3.18 7.49 -30.36
CA GLU A 161 -3.29 8.58 -29.38
C GLU A 161 -2.33 8.41 -28.19
N ASP A 162 -2.86 8.25 -26.98
CA ASP A 162 -2.11 8.16 -25.73
C ASP A 162 -1.96 6.70 -25.23
N ALA A 163 -2.32 5.72 -26.07
CA ALA A 163 -2.18 4.31 -25.72
C ALA A 163 -0.69 3.88 -25.67
N ILE A 164 -0.33 3.12 -24.64
CA ILE A 164 1.02 2.62 -24.42
C ILE A 164 1.02 1.10 -24.56
N ILE A 165 1.96 0.59 -25.35
CA ILE A 165 2.21 -0.84 -25.47
C ILE A 165 3.29 -1.22 -24.48
N ILE A 166 3.04 -2.27 -23.69
CA ILE A 166 4.00 -2.81 -22.74
C ILE A 166 4.44 -4.21 -23.16
N SER A 167 5.70 -4.53 -22.87
CA SER A 167 6.19 -5.90 -23.03
C SER A 167 5.62 -6.79 -21.94
N GLU A 168 5.19 -8.01 -22.30
CA GLU A 168 4.77 -9.06 -21.36
C GLU A 168 5.86 -9.35 -20.29
N ARG A 169 7.13 -9.10 -20.61
CA ARG A 169 8.25 -9.21 -19.67
C ARG A 169 8.03 -8.39 -18.39
N LEU A 170 7.40 -7.21 -18.50
CA LEU A 170 7.17 -6.35 -17.33
C LEU A 170 6.25 -7.00 -16.29
N VAL A 171 5.31 -7.85 -16.75
CA VAL A 171 4.42 -8.63 -15.89
C VAL A 171 5.14 -9.86 -15.36
N LYS A 172 5.83 -10.62 -16.21
CA LYS A 172 6.54 -11.85 -15.82
C LYS A 172 7.64 -11.64 -14.78
N GLU A 173 8.29 -10.48 -14.79
CA GLU A 173 9.41 -10.16 -13.89
C GLU A 173 9.00 -9.29 -12.68
N ASP A 174 7.70 -9.04 -12.49
CA ASP A 174 7.17 -8.17 -11.43
C ASP A 174 7.84 -6.79 -11.38
N ILE A 175 8.03 -6.16 -12.54
CA ILE A 175 8.74 -4.87 -12.63
C ILE A 175 7.85 -3.73 -12.14
N LEU A 176 6.56 -3.75 -12.53
CA LEU A 176 5.58 -2.71 -12.20
C LEU A 176 4.55 -3.16 -11.15
N SER A 177 4.85 -4.25 -10.43
CA SER A 177 3.95 -4.81 -9.41
C SER A 177 3.98 -3.98 -8.12
N SER A 178 2.81 -3.68 -7.57
CA SER A 178 2.59 -2.99 -6.29
C SER A 178 1.79 -3.87 -5.33
N ILE A 179 1.81 -3.53 -4.03
CA ILE A 179 0.99 -4.19 -3.00
C ILE A 179 -0.06 -3.21 -2.49
N HIS A 180 -1.32 -3.65 -2.53
CA HIS A 180 -2.46 -2.94 -1.99
C HIS A 180 -3.03 -3.69 -0.79
N ILE A 181 -3.42 -2.95 0.25
CA ILE A 181 -3.95 -3.50 1.50
C ILE A 181 -5.31 -2.85 1.76
N GLU A 182 -6.34 -3.67 1.63
CA GLU A 182 -7.73 -3.31 1.90
C GLU A 182 -8.08 -3.58 3.37
N LYS A 183 -8.96 -2.75 3.95
CA LYS A 183 -9.47 -2.96 5.31
C LYS A 183 -10.97 -3.21 5.20
N HIS A 184 -11.38 -4.46 5.36
CA HIS A 184 -12.78 -4.82 5.52
C HIS A 184 -13.13 -4.83 7.02
N GLU A 185 -14.22 -4.17 7.38
CA GLU A 185 -14.65 -4.03 8.77
C GLU A 185 -16.14 -4.32 8.85
N ILE A 186 -16.52 -5.15 9.82
CA ILE A 186 -17.92 -5.41 10.16
C ILE A 186 -18.06 -5.36 11.67
N GLU A 187 -19.21 -4.88 12.12
CA GLU A 187 -19.58 -4.83 13.52
C GLU A 187 -20.79 -5.72 13.76
N ALA A 188 -20.81 -6.41 14.89
CA ALA A 188 -21.98 -7.07 15.44
C ALA A 188 -22.67 -6.12 16.42
N ARG A 189 -23.96 -5.86 16.21
CA ARG A 189 -24.73 -4.89 16.98
C ARG A 189 -25.92 -5.54 17.67
N THR A 190 -26.34 -4.97 18.80
CA THR A 190 -27.61 -5.32 19.44
C THR A 190 -28.76 -4.73 18.64
N THR A 191 -29.61 -5.59 18.10
CA THR A 191 -30.85 -5.17 17.42
C THR A 191 -32.05 -5.39 18.33
N LYS A 192 -33.21 -4.85 17.96
CA LYS A 192 -34.47 -5.08 18.69
C LYS A 192 -34.92 -6.55 18.68
N LEU A 193 -34.45 -7.33 17.71
CA LEU A 193 -34.82 -8.72 17.47
C LEU A 193 -33.85 -9.71 18.14
N GLY A 194 -32.76 -9.18 18.71
CA GLY A 194 -31.69 -9.95 19.34
C GLY A 194 -30.32 -9.41 18.96
N ASP A 195 -29.29 -9.95 19.59
CA ASP A 195 -27.90 -9.61 19.31
C ASP A 195 -27.43 -10.29 18.01
N GLU A 196 -26.72 -9.54 17.17
CA GLU A 196 -25.96 -10.14 16.08
C GLU A 196 -24.77 -10.92 16.67
N GLU A 197 -24.50 -12.10 16.12
CA GLU A 197 -23.43 -12.97 16.59
C GLU A 197 -22.41 -13.17 15.46
N ILE A 198 -21.11 -13.06 15.81
CA ILE A 198 -20.02 -13.47 14.92
C ILE A 198 -19.77 -14.95 15.18
N THR A 199 -19.99 -15.78 14.17
CA THR A 199 -19.94 -17.24 14.31
C THR A 199 -19.60 -17.91 12.98
N ARG A 200 -19.04 -19.11 13.08
CA ARG A 200 -18.83 -20.01 11.94
C ARG A 200 -20.13 -20.70 11.50
N ASP A 201 -21.13 -20.76 12.37
CA ASP A 201 -22.41 -21.42 12.11
C ASP A 201 -23.34 -20.51 11.29
N ILE A 202 -23.13 -20.51 9.96
CA ILE A 202 -23.85 -19.66 9.01
C ILE A 202 -24.88 -20.51 8.25
N PRO A 203 -26.18 -20.14 8.26
CA PRO A 203 -27.22 -20.93 7.60
C PRO A 203 -27.05 -20.89 6.07
N ASN A 204 -27.36 -22.01 5.41
CA ASN A 204 -27.35 -22.16 3.94
C ASN A 204 -25.98 -21.99 3.26
N VAL A 205 -24.87 -22.10 4.01
CA VAL A 205 -23.50 -22.06 3.47
C VAL A 205 -22.89 -23.46 3.48
N SER A 206 -22.17 -23.83 2.42
CA SER A 206 -21.51 -25.13 2.32
C SER A 206 -20.25 -25.19 3.20
N GLU A 207 -19.88 -26.38 3.69
CA GLU A 207 -18.63 -26.57 4.46
C GLU A 207 -17.38 -26.16 3.68
N GLU A 208 -17.42 -26.25 2.35
CA GLU A 208 -16.30 -25.84 1.49
C GLU A 208 -16.01 -24.33 1.58
N THR A 209 -17.06 -23.50 1.66
CA THR A 209 -16.90 -22.05 1.85
C THR A 209 -16.47 -21.71 3.28
N LEU A 210 -16.79 -22.56 4.26
CA LEU A 210 -16.41 -22.39 5.67
C LEU A 210 -15.04 -22.98 6.02
N LYS A 211 -14.29 -23.53 5.04
CA LYS A 211 -13.01 -24.21 5.27
C LYS A 211 -11.92 -23.28 5.81
N ASP A 212 -11.94 -22.02 5.39
CA ASP A 212 -10.93 -21.03 5.74
C ASP A 212 -11.32 -20.19 6.98
N LEU A 213 -12.53 -20.37 7.51
CA LEU A 213 -12.98 -19.72 8.74
C LEU A 213 -12.52 -20.49 9.99
N ASP A 214 -12.04 -19.73 10.99
CA ASP A 214 -11.72 -20.24 12.32
C ASP A 214 -12.98 -20.56 13.14
N GLU A 215 -12.80 -21.10 14.35
CA GLU A 215 -13.90 -21.46 15.26
C GLU A 215 -14.81 -20.28 15.63
N ARG A 216 -14.33 -19.04 15.49
CA ARG A 216 -15.08 -17.82 15.77
C ARG A 216 -15.81 -17.30 14.54
N GLY A 217 -15.64 -17.91 13.37
CA GLY A 217 -16.17 -17.41 12.10
C GLY A 217 -15.32 -16.30 11.48
N ILE A 218 -14.04 -16.19 11.83
CA ILE A 218 -13.11 -15.22 11.24
C ILE A 218 -12.15 -15.95 10.32
N ILE A 219 -11.90 -15.42 9.13
CA ILE A 219 -10.95 -16.03 8.19
C ILE A 219 -9.55 -16.16 8.77
N ARG A 220 -8.90 -17.30 8.54
CA ARG A 220 -7.54 -17.56 8.98
C ARG A 220 -6.53 -16.65 8.26
N ILE A 221 -5.47 -16.28 8.97
CA ILE A 221 -4.36 -15.51 8.39
C ILE A 221 -3.64 -16.36 7.34
N GLY A 222 -3.46 -15.81 6.13
CA GLY A 222 -2.81 -16.50 5.01
C GLY A 222 -3.73 -17.45 4.23
N ALA A 223 -5.05 -17.30 4.33
CA ALA A 223 -5.97 -17.84 3.35
C ALA A 223 -5.97 -16.98 2.08
N GLU A 224 -6.06 -17.62 0.92
CA GLU A 224 -6.34 -16.94 -0.35
C GLU A 224 -7.85 -16.75 -0.46
N VAL A 225 -8.26 -15.54 -0.81
CA VAL A 225 -9.66 -15.15 -0.94
C VAL A 225 -9.97 -14.59 -2.31
N LYS A 226 -11.17 -14.88 -2.78
CA LYS A 226 -11.73 -14.38 -4.03
C LYS A 226 -13.06 -13.70 -3.77
N ALA A 227 -13.48 -12.87 -4.71
CA ALA A 227 -14.81 -12.25 -4.70
C ALA A 227 -15.91 -13.26 -4.35
N GLY A 228 -16.67 -12.97 -3.29
CA GLY A 228 -17.74 -13.82 -2.77
C GLY A 228 -17.34 -14.72 -1.58
N ASP A 229 -16.05 -14.89 -1.29
CA ASP A 229 -15.61 -15.65 -0.11
C ASP A 229 -15.95 -14.89 1.19
N ILE A 230 -16.23 -15.64 2.26
CA ILE A 230 -16.60 -15.08 3.57
C ILE A 230 -15.34 -14.72 4.36
N LEU A 231 -15.18 -13.44 4.68
CA LEU A 231 -14.12 -12.94 5.54
C LEU A 231 -14.48 -13.08 7.02
N ILE A 232 -15.72 -12.70 7.36
CA ILE A 232 -16.23 -12.73 8.74
C ILE A 232 -17.67 -13.22 8.70
N GLY A 233 -17.91 -14.39 9.27
CA GLY A 233 -19.24 -14.97 9.49
C GLY A 233 -20.04 -14.15 10.48
N LYS A 234 -21.19 -13.64 10.05
CA LYS A 234 -22.10 -12.89 10.92
C LYS A 234 -23.53 -13.33 10.68
N VAL A 235 -24.25 -13.55 11.78
CA VAL A 235 -25.65 -13.92 11.76
C VAL A 235 -26.49 -12.88 12.49
N THR A 236 -27.58 -12.45 11.86
CA THR A 236 -28.54 -11.51 12.44
C THR A 236 -29.85 -12.23 12.75
N PRO A 237 -30.40 -12.12 13.97
CA PRO A 237 -31.72 -12.67 14.29
C PRO A 237 -32.79 -12.10 13.36
N LYS A 238 -33.58 -12.97 12.72
CA LYS A 238 -34.77 -12.55 11.98
C LYS A 238 -35.93 -12.35 12.95
N GLY A 239 -36.75 -11.34 12.67
CA GLY A 239 -38.03 -11.20 13.34
C GLY A 239 -39.01 -12.21 12.76
N GLU A 240 -40.00 -12.62 13.55
CA GLU A 240 -41.13 -13.42 13.09
C GLU A 240 -41.98 -12.59 12.10
N THR A 241 -41.54 -12.48 10.85
CA THR A 241 -42.45 -12.19 9.74
C THR A 241 -43.24 -13.44 9.42
N GLU A 242 -44.49 -13.31 8.94
CA GLU A 242 -45.29 -14.45 8.50
C GLU A 242 -44.49 -15.29 7.49
N LEU A 243 -44.00 -16.45 7.95
CA LEU A 243 -43.34 -17.43 7.12
C LEU A 243 -44.20 -17.73 5.89
N THR A 244 -43.56 -17.84 4.73
CA THR A 244 -44.25 -18.31 3.53
C THR A 244 -44.84 -19.70 3.79
N ALA A 245 -45.91 -20.05 3.08
CA ALA A 245 -46.56 -21.36 3.27
C ALA A 245 -45.57 -22.53 3.04
N GLU A 246 -44.58 -22.33 2.16
CA GLU A 246 -43.50 -23.27 1.86
C GLU A 246 -42.54 -23.45 3.05
N GLU A 247 -42.11 -22.35 3.68
CA GLU A 247 -41.24 -22.38 4.87
C GLU A 247 -41.95 -22.96 6.10
N LYS A 248 -43.26 -22.69 6.27
CA LYS A 248 -44.09 -23.32 7.33
C LYS A 248 -44.17 -24.84 7.15
N LEU A 249 -44.32 -25.32 5.91
CA LEU A 249 -44.39 -26.74 5.60
C LEU A 249 -43.05 -27.43 5.90
N LEU A 250 -41.94 -26.82 5.49
CA LEU A 250 -40.60 -27.33 5.79
C LEU A 250 -40.35 -27.42 7.30
N ARG A 251 -40.77 -26.41 8.08
CA ARG A 251 -40.66 -26.40 9.54
C ARG A 251 -41.46 -27.53 10.21
N ALA A 252 -42.64 -27.84 9.69
CA ALA A 252 -43.48 -28.93 10.20
C ALA A 252 -42.91 -30.33 9.91
N ILE A 253 -42.15 -30.48 8.82
CA ILE A 253 -41.55 -31.76 8.41
C ILE A 253 -40.22 -32.02 9.11
N PHE A 254 -39.36 -30.99 9.25
CA PHE A 254 -37.98 -31.16 9.75
C PHE A 254 -37.78 -30.89 11.25
N GLY A 255 -38.80 -30.36 11.95
CA GLY A 255 -38.77 -30.16 13.40
C GLY A 255 -38.01 -28.89 13.82
N GLU A 256 -38.59 -28.15 14.77
CA GLU A 256 -38.02 -26.90 15.31
C GLU A 256 -36.75 -27.14 16.11
N LYS A 257 -35.66 -26.44 15.75
CA LYS A 257 -34.59 -26.06 16.71
C LYS A 257 -33.55 -25.05 16.23
N ALA A 258 -33.61 -24.52 15.01
CA ALA A 258 -32.72 -23.44 14.60
C ALA A 258 -33.38 -22.10 14.92
N LYS A 259 -32.72 -21.25 15.74
CA LYS A 259 -33.03 -19.80 15.77
C LYS A 259 -33.02 -19.32 14.32
N GLU A 260 -34.10 -18.69 13.86
CA GLU A 260 -34.13 -18.11 12.51
C GLU A 260 -33.14 -16.95 12.46
N VAL A 261 -31.94 -17.25 11.97
CA VAL A 261 -30.89 -16.28 11.74
C VAL A 261 -30.72 -16.07 10.24
N ARG A 262 -30.37 -14.84 9.86
CA ARG A 262 -30.03 -14.47 8.50
C ARG A 262 -28.52 -14.34 8.40
N ASP A 263 -27.96 -14.84 7.31
CA ASP A 263 -26.59 -14.54 6.94
C ASP A 263 -26.44 -13.04 6.60
N THR A 264 -25.61 -12.36 7.37
CA THR A 264 -25.19 -10.96 7.18
C THR A 264 -23.66 -10.85 7.23
N SER A 265 -22.98 -11.92 6.82
CA SER A 265 -21.53 -12.05 6.82
C SER A 265 -20.85 -11.02 5.92
N LEU A 266 -19.60 -10.69 6.27
CA LEU A 266 -18.73 -9.87 5.45
C LEU A 266 -18.09 -10.74 4.38
N THR A 267 -18.38 -10.45 3.11
CA THR A 267 -17.78 -11.13 1.97
C THR A 267 -16.79 -10.23 1.23
N VAL A 268 -15.88 -10.83 0.47
CA VAL A 268 -14.98 -10.10 -0.41
C VAL A 268 -15.79 -9.44 -1.54
N PRO A 269 -15.66 -8.11 -1.75
CA PRO A 269 -16.32 -7.40 -2.83
C PRO A 269 -15.98 -7.95 -4.23
N HIS A 270 -16.83 -7.62 -5.21
CA HIS A 270 -16.56 -7.98 -6.60
C HIS A 270 -15.34 -7.24 -7.14
N GLY A 271 -14.45 -7.97 -7.80
CA GLY A 271 -13.24 -7.41 -8.42
C GLY A 271 -12.00 -7.44 -7.52
N GLU A 272 -12.11 -7.96 -6.30
CA GLU A 272 -11.00 -8.09 -5.36
C GLU A 272 -10.59 -9.56 -5.15
N SER A 273 -9.31 -9.75 -4.88
CA SER A 273 -8.70 -11.03 -4.50
C SER A 273 -7.42 -10.78 -3.72
N GLY A 274 -7.05 -11.66 -2.81
CA GLY A 274 -5.83 -11.52 -1.99
C GLY A 274 -5.46 -12.74 -1.19
#